data_AF-A0A349DMD3-F1
#
_entry.id   AF-A0A349DMD3-F1
#
_cell.length_a   1.000
_cell.length_b   1.000
_cell.length_c   1.000
_cell.angle_alpha   90.00
_cell.angle_beta   90.00
_cell.angle_gamma   90.00
#
_symmetry.space_group_name_H-M   'P 1'
#
loop_
_entity.id
_entity.type
_entity.pdbx_description
1 polymer ?
#
loop_
_entity_poly.entity_id
_entity_poly.type
_entity_poly.pdbx_seq_one_letter_code
_entity_poly.pdbx_strand_id
1 'polypeptide(L)'
;MEPKLKFEIIPQELYVEFFPHEVILPTETNQTIATTAFVSKGLRKHGQKELLVVVKDGLVAKDDLLQSIGMLVKTIYQLAAQGRIVDVGDFTQFGQSDLFGWKGIVYADAAAVSQIPLDEPALAMLFLSLEEVQAVQEYGSLRILSMLGKKYRYYPNPYWNELNRDHLPIQAMKERSLVTRIGGRLTLNGAHITLHNDQITLQVSQSVNVEFPPQGIPTDQPVAIFPGLNEMANGCLTFTFDDQTQGPEAITPPNSDGSHIGGCVIVAGAGQDTYSARIAEDGFAMLLTNDQWNTWWQAFQNKQDFSIPSSSLSFKMQFV
;
A
#
# COMPACT_ATOMS: atom_id res chain seq x y z
N MET A 1 -7.09 23.96 -19.20
CA MET A 1 -7.68 22.72 -18.64
C MET A 1 -8.63 22.20 -19.71
N GLU A 2 -8.36 21.03 -20.28
CA GLU A 2 -9.25 20.43 -21.27
C GLU A 2 -10.65 20.17 -20.68
N PRO A 3 -11.72 20.19 -21.47
CA PRO A 3 -13.06 19.99 -20.95
C PRO A 3 -13.20 18.57 -20.38
N LYS A 4 -13.52 18.48 -19.09
CA LYS A 4 -13.93 17.23 -18.47
C LYS A 4 -15.26 16.81 -19.07
N LEU A 5 -15.31 15.61 -19.64
CA LEU A 5 -16.55 15.01 -20.09
C LEU A 5 -17.20 14.27 -18.93
N LYS A 6 -18.53 14.36 -18.84
CA LYS A 6 -19.32 13.72 -17.78
C LYS A 6 -20.06 12.53 -18.33
N PHE A 7 -19.95 11.39 -17.65
CA PHE A 7 -20.71 10.18 -17.93
C PHE A 7 -21.56 9.81 -16.71
N GLU A 8 -22.88 9.94 -16.83
CA GLU A 8 -23.80 9.58 -15.75
C GLU A 8 -23.99 8.07 -15.66
N ILE A 9 -23.80 7.52 -14.45
CA ILE A 9 -23.90 6.10 -14.15
C ILE A 9 -25.23 5.80 -13.45
N ILE A 10 -25.58 6.64 -12.47
CA ILE A 10 -26.88 6.67 -11.81
C ILE A 10 -27.38 8.12 -11.92
N PRO A 11 -28.53 8.35 -12.58
CA PRO A 11 -29.02 9.71 -12.83
C PRO A 11 -29.02 10.56 -11.56
N GLN A 12 -28.36 11.72 -11.62
CA GLN A 12 -28.24 12.70 -10.53
C GLN A 12 -27.55 12.23 -9.24
N GLU A 13 -27.12 10.97 -9.15
CA GLU A 13 -26.49 10.42 -7.94
C GLU A 13 -25.01 10.11 -8.12
N LEU A 14 -24.65 9.53 -9.27
CA LEU A 14 -23.32 8.98 -9.51
C LEU A 14 -22.92 9.22 -10.96
N TYR A 15 -21.75 9.84 -11.13
CA TYR A 15 -21.16 10.01 -12.45
C TYR A 15 -19.64 9.87 -12.38
N VAL A 16 -19.03 9.73 -13.54
CA VAL A 16 -17.58 9.79 -13.72
C VAL A 16 -17.26 10.98 -14.62
N GLU A 17 -16.32 11.80 -14.16
CA GLU A 17 -15.64 12.77 -15.01
C GLU A 17 -14.46 12.07 -15.68
N PHE A 18 -14.29 12.26 -16.98
CA PHE A 18 -13.11 11.75 -17.68
C PHE A 18 -12.50 12.80 -18.58
N PHE A 19 -11.17 12.78 -18.66
CA PHE A 19 -10.38 13.78 -19.39
C PHE A 19 -9.00 13.21 -19.75
N PRO A 20 -8.38 13.66 -20.85
CA PRO A 20 -6.98 13.39 -21.12
C PRO A 20 -6.09 13.97 -20.01
N HIS A 21 -5.06 13.22 -19.64
CA HIS A 21 -4.10 13.58 -18.61
C HIS A 21 -2.69 13.14 -19.03
N GLU A 22 -1.68 13.94 -18.72
CA GLU A 22 -0.28 13.57 -18.92
C GLU A 22 0.37 13.31 -17.56
N VAL A 23 0.83 12.07 -17.36
CA VAL A 23 1.64 11.74 -16.18
C VAL A 23 3.06 12.20 -16.45
N ILE A 24 3.59 13.11 -15.62
CA ILE A 24 4.99 13.55 -15.71
C ILE A 24 5.84 12.58 -14.91
N LEU A 25 6.80 11.92 -15.55
CA LEU A 25 7.72 11.02 -14.89
C LEU A 25 8.85 11.80 -14.19
N PRO A 26 9.28 11.37 -12.99
CA PRO A 26 10.35 11.99 -12.21
C PRO A 26 11.74 11.71 -12.82
N THR A 27 11.97 12.18 -14.04
CA THR A 27 13.20 12.02 -14.81
C THR A 27 13.82 13.38 -15.10
N GLU A 28 15.13 13.45 -15.37
CA GLU A 28 15.80 14.72 -15.72
C GLU A 28 15.16 15.45 -16.91
N THR A 29 14.52 14.70 -17.81
CA THR A 29 13.89 15.23 -19.03
C THR A 29 12.38 15.42 -18.91
N ASN A 30 11.78 15.16 -17.73
CA ASN A 30 10.33 15.25 -17.49
C ASN A 30 9.50 14.54 -18.58
N GLN A 31 9.90 13.32 -18.95
CA GLN A 31 9.13 12.51 -19.91
C GLN A 31 7.68 12.36 -19.46
N THR A 32 6.75 12.43 -20.41
CA THR A 32 5.32 12.29 -20.12
C THR A 32 4.74 10.98 -20.66
N ILE A 33 3.71 10.48 -19.98
CA ILE A 33 2.87 9.39 -20.46
C ILE A 33 1.48 9.95 -20.74
N ALA A 34 1.01 9.80 -21.97
CA ALA A 34 -0.37 10.12 -22.34
C ALA A 34 -1.34 9.11 -21.72
N THR A 35 -2.32 9.61 -20.98
CA THR A 35 -3.30 8.81 -20.25
C THR A 35 -4.70 9.41 -20.36
N THR A 36 -5.70 8.61 -20.02
CA THR A 36 -7.05 9.07 -19.74
C THR A 36 -7.34 8.87 -18.26
N ALA A 37 -7.73 9.94 -17.57
CA ALA A 37 -8.12 9.91 -16.17
C ALA A 37 -9.64 9.85 -16.03
N PHE A 38 -10.11 9.12 -15.01
CA PHE A 38 -11.50 8.94 -14.64
C PHE A 38 -11.63 9.21 -13.13
N VAL A 39 -12.51 10.14 -12.76
CA VAL A 39 -12.76 10.52 -11.37
C VAL A 39 -14.24 10.32 -11.08
N SER A 40 -14.58 9.48 -10.11
CA SER A 40 -15.97 9.36 -9.67
C SER A 40 -16.43 10.59 -8.89
N LYS A 41 -17.74 10.83 -8.92
CA LYS A 41 -18.42 11.82 -8.08
C LYS A 41 -19.73 11.23 -7.59
N GLY A 42 -19.92 11.19 -6.27
CA GLY A 42 -21.15 10.76 -5.60
C GLY A 42 -20.97 9.60 -4.62
N LEU A 43 -19.80 8.97 -4.55
CA LEU A 43 -19.53 7.88 -3.61
C LEU A 43 -19.56 8.36 -2.15
N ARG A 44 -19.19 9.62 -1.91
CA ARG A 44 -19.18 10.22 -0.56
C ARG A 44 -20.54 10.20 0.14
N LYS A 45 -21.65 10.14 -0.62
CA LYS A 45 -23.01 9.99 -0.06
C LYS A 45 -23.13 8.75 0.85
N HIS A 46 -22.30 7.73 0.61
CA HIS A 46 -22.26 6.49 1.38
C HIS A 46 -20.97 6.34 2.21
N GLY A 47 -20.25 7.44 2.46
CA GLY A 47 -19.01 7.43 3.26
C GLY A 47 -17.77 6.86 2.54
N GLN A 48 -17.89 6.45 1.29
CA GLN A 48 -16.78 5.97 0.46
C GLN A 48 -16.03 7.15 -0.16
N LYS A 49 -14.69 7.13 -0.10
CA LYS A 49 -13.83 8.08 -0.83
C LYS A 49 -14.10 7.97 -2.33
N GLU A 50 -13.95 9.07 -3.08
CA GLU A 50 -14.07 9.01 -4.53
C GLU A 50 -12.97 8.13 -5.13
N LEU A 51 -13.10 7.74 -6.40
CA LEU A 51 -12.18 6.82 -7.08
C LEU A 51 -11.50 7.54 -8.23
N LEU A 52 -10.19 7.36 -8.31
CA LEU A 52 -9.35 7.79 -9.42
C LEU A 52 -8.83 6.56 -10.17
N VAL A 53 -9.17 6.47 -11.46
CA VAL A 53 -8.59 5.49 -12.37
C VAL A 53 -7.84 6.26 -13.45
N VAL A 54 -6.55 6.02 -13.63
CA VAL A 54 -5.77 6.57 -14.73
C VAL A 54 -5.26 5.43 -15.58
N VAL A 55 -5.46 5.49 -16.89
CA VAL A 55 -5.11 4.41 -17.82
C VAL A 55 -4.28 4.98 -18.96
N LYS A 56 -3.15 4.33 -19.25
CA LYS A 56 -2.31 4.67 -20.41
C LYS A 56 -3.05 4.45 -21.71
N ASP A 57 -3.01 5.46 -22.57
CA ASP A 57 -3.72 5.42 -23.85
C ASP A 57 -3.14 4.35 -24.78
N GLY A 58 -3.99 3.77 -25.65
CA GLY A 58 -3.58 3.01 -26.83
C GLY A 58 -3.98 1.54 -26.91
N LEU A 59 -4.58 0.95 -25.87
CA LEU A 59 -4.91 -0.49 -25.86
C LEU A 59 -6.41 -0.81 -25.99
N VAL A 60 -7.27 0.07 -25.49
CA VAL A 60 -8.73 -0.16 -25.42
C VAL A 60 -9.43 1.08 -25.96
N ALA A 61 -10.54 0.90 -26.67
CA ALA A 61 -11.35 2.02 -27.14
C ALA A 61 -11.90 2.80 -25.93
N LYS A 62 -11.94 4.14 -26.04
CA LYS A 62 -12.36 5.01 -24.93
C LYS A 62 -13.76 4.68 -24.42
N ASP A 63 -14.67 4.30 -25.31
CA ASP A 63 -16.05 3.94 -24.95
C ASP A 63 -16.12 2.65 -24.13
N ASP A 64 -15.36 1.61 -24.50
CA ASP A 64 -15.28 0.34 -23.75
C ASP A 64 -14.67 0.56 -22.36
N LEU A 65 -13.66 1.41 -22.30
CA LEU A 65 -13.00 1.82 -21.06
C LEU A 65 -13.99 2.52 -20.13
N LEU A 66 -14.73 3.51 -20.66
CA LEU A 66 -15.73 4.27 -19.92
C LEU A 66 -16.87 3.39 -19.41
N GLN A 67 -17.38 2.47 -20.23
CA GLN A 67 -18.45 1.55 -19.82
C GLN A 67 -18.00 0.63 -18.68
N SER A 68 -16.81 0.04 -18.80
CA SER A 68 -16.31 -0.91 -17.80
C SER A 68 -15.94 -0.23 -16.48
N ILE A 69 -15.32 0.96 -16.53
CA ILE A 69 -15.09 1.80 -15.34
C ILE A 69 -16.43 2.23 -14.74
N GLY A 70 -17.41 2.63 -15.56
CA GLY A 70 -18.74 3.00 -15.09
C GLY A 70 -19.45 1.86 -14.33
N MET A 71 -19.37 0.62 -14.84
CA MET A 71 -19.91 -0.56 -14.16
C MET A 71 -19.19 -0.86 -12.84
N LEU A 72 -17.86 -0.72 -12.80
CA LEU A 72 -17.07 -0.89 -11.59
C LEU A 72 -17.45 0.13 -10.51
N VAL A 73 -17.50 1.42 -10.88
CA VAL A 73 -17.88 2.52 -9.97
C VAL A 73 -19.31 2.33 -9.46
N LYS A 74 -20.24 1.88 -10.32
CA LYS A 74 -21.60 1.51 -9.90
C LYS A 74 -21.61 0.40 -8.84
N THR A 75 -20.79 -0.63 -9.04
CA THR A 75 -20.69 -1.76 -8.13
C THR A 75 -20.15 -1.33 -6.77
N ILE A 76 -19.10 -0.51 -6.76
CA ILE A 76 -18.52 0.04 -5.52
C ILE A 76 -19.53 0.95 -4.81
N TYR A 77 -20.28 1.79 -5.53
CA TYR A 77 -21.37 2.59 -4.95
C TYR A 77 -22.42 1.72 -4.24
N GLN A 78 -22.84 0.62 -4.87
CA GLN A 78 -23.81 -0.30 -4.29
C GLN A 78 -23.29 -1.04 -3.06
N LEU A 79 -21.99 -1.37 -3.02
CA LEU A 79 -21.34 -1.97 -1.86
C LEU A 79 -21.18 -0.95 -0.71
N ALA A 80 -20.77 0.27 -1.02
CA ALA A 80 -20.66 1.36 -0.06
C ALA A 80 -22.01 1.66 0.61
N ALA A 81 -23.10 1.66 -0.17
CA ALA A 81 -24.46 1.80 0.36
C ALA A 81 -24.86 0.71 1.37
N GLN A 82 -24.17 -0.44 1.36
CA GLN A 82 -24.34 -1.53 2.32
C GLN A 82 -23.33 -1.47 3.48
N GLY A 83 -22.58 -0.37 3.61
CA GLY A 83 -21.52 -0.21 4.61
C GLY A 83 -20.21 -0.93 4.26
N ARG A 84 -20.10 -1.51 3.06
CA ARG A 84 -18.88 -2.16 2.58
C ARG A 84 -18.04 -1.15 1.82
N ILE A 85 -17.20 -0.44 2.56
CA ILE A 85 -16.28 0.57 2.04
C ILE A 85 -14.85 0.01 1.92
N VAL A 86 -14.03 0.71 1.16
CA VAL A 86 -12.59 0.47 1.00
C VAL A 86 -11.81 1.75 1.29
N ASP A 87 -10.62 1.61 1.85
CA ASP A 87 -9.69 2.69 2.15
C ASP A 87 -8.28 2.39 1.60
N VAL A 88 -7.33 3.28 1.88
CA VAL A 88 -5.92 3.16 1.51
C VAL A 88 -5.35 1.84 2.04
N GLY A 89 -4.70 1.10 1.16
CA GLY A 89 -4.10 -0.19 1.47
C GLY A 89 -5.06 -1.38 1.38
N ASP A 90 -6.37 -1.15 1.27
CA ASP A 90 -7.33 -2.22 0.97
C ASP A 90 -7.20 -2.72 -0.47
N PHE A 91 -7.88 -3.81 -0.77
CA PHE A 91 -7.95 -4.38 -2.10
C PHE A 91 -9.34 -4.93 -2.43
N THR A 92 -9.60 -5.14 -3.72
CA THR A 92 -10.81 -5.77 -4.23
C THR A 92 -10.42 -6.89 -5.18
N GLN A 93 -11.04 -8.06 -5.06
CA GLN A 93 -10.90 -9.18 -5.99
C GLN A 93 -12.22 -9.39 -6.74
N PHE A 94 -12.16 -9.53 -8.06
CA PHE A 94 -13.35 -9.62 -8.93
C PHE A 94 -13.97 -11.01 -9.03
N GLY A 95 -13.47 -11.99 -8.26
CA GLY A 95 -13.94 -13.38 -8.33
C GLY A 95 -13.71 -13.99 -9.72
N GLN A 96 -14.79 -14.41 -10.38
CA GLN A 96 -14.72 -15.00 -11.73
C GLN A 96 -14.61 -13.96 -12.84
N SER A 97 -15.04 -12.72 -12.58
CA SER A 97 -14.96 -11.62 -13.54
C SER A 97 -13.53 -11.06 -13.63
N ASP A 98 -13.31 -10.20 -14.61
CA ASP A 98 -12.13 -9.36 -14.71
C ASP A 98 -12.49 -7.98 -15.27
N LEU A 99 -11.53 -7.08 -15.14
CA LEU A 99 -11.54 -5.76 -15.74
C LEU A 99 -10.36 -5.68 -16.70
N PHE A 100 -10.61 -5.84 -18.00
CA PHE A 100 -9.55 -5.91 -19.03
C PHE A 100 -8.51 -7.01 -18.76
N GLY A 101 -8.95 -8.18 -18.28
CA GLY A 101 -8.05 -9.28 -17.90
C GLY A 101 -7.45 -9.18 -16.49
N TRP A 102 -7.57 -8.04 -15.82
CA TRP A 102 -7.10 -7.85 -14.44
C TRP A 102 -8.10 -8.40 -13.42
N LYS A 103 -7.60 -9.01 -12.35
CA LYS A 103 -8.43 -9.79 -11.39
C LYS A 103 -8.70 -9.06 -10.08
N GLY A 104 -8.11 -7.89 -9.87
CA GLY A 104 -8.43 -7.06 -8.73
C GLY A 104 -7.83 -5.66 -8.79
N ILE A 105 -7.98 -4.96 -7.67
CA ILE A 105 -7.50 -3.59 -7.44
C ILE A 105 -6.82 -3.53 -6.09
N VAL A 106 -5.73 -2.79 -5.97
CA VAL A 106 -5.25 -2.23 -4.70
C VAL A 106 -5.48 -0.73 -4.69
N TYR A 107 -5.86 -0.18 -3.54
CA TYR A 107 -6.18 1.24 -3.38
C TYR A 107 -5.02 1.99 -2.73
N ALA A 108 -4.59 3.08 -3.34
CA ALA A 108 -3.61 4.02 -2.79
C ALA A 108 -4.25 5.40 -2.54
N ASP A 109 -3.65 6.22 -1.68
CA ASP A 109 -4.13 7.59 -1.48
C ASP A 109 -3.83 8.43 -2.73
N ALA A 110 -4.87 8.88 -3.43
CA ALA A 110 -4.69 9.65 -4.67
C ALA A 110 -3.98 10.99 -4.42
N ALA A 111 -4.18 11.62 -3.25
CA ALA A 111 -3.53 12.89 -2.92
C ALA A 111 -2.02 12.73 -2.70
N ALA A 112 -1.60 11.56 -2.21
CA ALA A 112 -0.18 11.27 -1.97
C ALA A 112 0.59 10.93 -3.25
N VAL A 113 -0.09 10.39 -4.29
CA VAL A 113 0.59 9.82 -5.48
C VAL A 113 0.31 10.55 -6.79
N SER A 114 -0.85 11.20 -6.91
CA SER A 114 -1.32 11.76 -8.18
C SER A 114 -0.91 13.22 -8.39
N GLN A 115 -0.69 13.59 -9.64
CA GLN A 115 -0.47 14.97 -10.09
C GLN A 115 -1.78 15.66 -10.47
N ILE A 116 -2.91 14.97 -10.35
CA ILE A 116 -4.23 15.50 -10.67
C ILE A 116 -4.77 16.22 -9.42
N PRO A 117 -5.10 17.52 -9.50
CA PRO A 117 -5.77 18.20 -8.39
C PRO A 117 -7.18 17.63 -8.23
N LEU A 118 -7.49 17.18 -7.03
CA LEU A 118 -8.80 16.61 -6.68
C LEU A 118 -9.48 17.48 -5.63
N ASP A 119 -10.76 17.79 -5.86
CA ASP A 119 -11.55 18.60 -4.92
C ASP A 119 -11.96 17.83 -3.67
N GLU A 120 -11.91 16.50 -3.75
CA GLU A 120 -12.37 15.59 -2.70
C GLU A 120 -11.35 14.46 -2.50
N PRO A 121 -11.26 13.89 -1.27
CA PRO A 121 -10.43 12.73 -1.02
C PRO A 121 -10.82 11.57 -1.95
N ALA A 122 -9.82 10.98 -2.60
CA ALA A 122 -10.01 9.87 -3.52
C ALA A 122 -8.96 8.77 -3.34
N LEU A 123 -9.29 7.60 -3.84
CA LEU A 123 -8.40 6.45 -3.90
C LEU A 123 -7.95 6.23 -5.35
N ALA A 124 -6.64 6.18 -5.57
CA ALA A 124 -6.07 5.74 -6.83
C ALA A 124 -6.20 4.21 -6.92
N MET A 125 -6.76 3.74 -8.02
CA MET A 125 -7.02 2.32 -8.27
C MET A 125 -5.94 1.74 -9.17
N LEU A 126 -5.20 0.75 -8.66
CA LEU A 126 -4.18 0.04 -9.41
C LEU A 126 -4.62 -1.40 -9.66
N PHE A 127 -4.68 -1.77 -10.94
CA PHE A 127 -5.14 -3.08 -11.38
C PHE A 127 -4.08 -4.15 -11.15
N LEU A 128 -4.52 -5.28 -10.60
CA LEU A 128 -3.67 -6.38 -10.16
C LEU A 128 -4.03 -7.70 -10.85
N SER A 129 -3.01 -8.50 -11.17
CA SER A 129 -3.19 -9.89 -11.58
C SER A 129 -3.72 -10.71 -10.39
N LEU A 130 -4.16 -11.95 -10.62
CA LEU A 130 -4.63 -12.79 -9.53
C LEU A 130 -3.53 -13.06 -8.49
N GLU A 131 -2.31 -13.31 -8.96
CA GLU A 131 -1.15 -13.57 -8.11
C GLU A 131 -0.78 -12.33 -7.30
N GLU A 132 -0.88 -11.14 -7.89
CA GLU A 132 -0.64 -9.87 -7.19
C GLU A 132 -1.70 -9.61 -6.13
N VAL A 133 -2.98 -9.90 -6.40
CA VAL A 133 -4.06 -9.82 -5.40
C VAL A 133 -3.80 -10.76 -4.22
N GLN A 134 -3.44 -12.02 -4.50
CA GLN A 134 -3.09 -12.99 -3.46
C GLN A 134 -1.87 -12.51 -2.65
N ALA A 135 -0.90 -11.88 -3.32
CA ALA A 135 0.27 -11.34 -2.66
C ALA A 135 -0.06 -10.15 -1.75
N VAL A 136 -1.01 -9.27 -2.10
CA VAL A 136 -1.51 -8.24 -1.19
C VAL A 136 -2.06 -8.87 0.10
N GLN A 137 -2.84 -9.94 -0.03
CA GLN A 137 -3.41 -10.64 1.13
C GLN A 137 -2.33 -11.32 2.00
N GLU A 138 -1.29 -11.88 1.40
CA GLU A 138 -0.25 -12.65 2.10
C GLU A 138 0.89 -11.79 2.68
N TYR A 139 1.23 -10.69 2.00
CA TYR A 139 2.44 -9.89 2.26
C TYR A 139 2.17 -8.38 2.45
N GLY A 140 0.90 -7.97 2.45
CA GLY A 140 0.50 -6.57 2.59
C GLY A 140 0.53 -5.78 1.28
N SER A 141 -0.33 -4.76 1.19
CA SER A 141 -0.48 -3.93 0.00
C SER A 141 0.75 -3.06 -0.27
N LEU A 142 1.39 -2.52 0.78
CA LEU A 142 2.53 -1.62 0.64
C LEU A 142 3.71 -2.28 -0.10
N ARG A 143 3.98 -3.57 0.13
CA ARG A 143 5.01 -4.32 -0.62
C ARG A 143 4.71 -4.36 -2.12
N ILE A 144 3.46 -4.62 -2.49
CA ILE A 144 3.06 -4.68 -3.91
C ILE A 144 3.13 -3.29 -4.54
N LEU A 145 2.67 -2.26 -3.81
CA LEU A 145 2.76 -0.87 -4.24
C LEU A 145 4.22 -0.41 -4.43
N SER A 146 5.12 -0.72 -3.49
CA SER A 146 6.53 -0.35 -3.59
C SER A 146 7.22 -1.06 -4.76
N MET A 147 6.87 -2.33 -5.02
CA MET A 147 7.37 -3.08 -6.17
C MET A 147 6.88 -2.48 -7.50
N LEU A 148 5.62 -2.03 -7.58
CA LEU A 148 5.13 -1.26 -8.73
C LEU A 148 5.89 0.07 -8.86
N GLY A 149 6.14 0.77 -7.75
CA GLY A 149 6.95 1.99 -7.72
C GLY A 149 8.36 1.77 -8.27
N LYS A 150 9.03 0.69 -7.86
CA LYS A 150 10.34 0.27 -8.40
C LYS A 150 10.26 -0.01 -9.90
N LYS A 151 9.27 -0.80 -10.34
CA LYS A 151 9.08 -1.16 -11.76
C LYS A 151 8.93 0.07 -12.66
N TYR A 152 8.14 1.04 -12.21
CA TYR A 152 7.84 2.25 -12.96
C TYR A 152 8.76 3.44 -12.65
N ARG A 153 9.73 3.26 -11.75
CA ARG A 153 10.62 4.32 -11.25
C ARG A 153 9.83 5.55 -10.78
N TYR A 154 8.75 5.31 -10.04
CA TYR A 154 7.84 6.34 -9.55
C TYR A 154 7.59 6.14 -8.06
N TYR A 155 7.87 7.16 -7.26
CA TYR A 155 7.68 7.12 -5.81
C TYR A 155 6.31 7.68 -5.41
N PRO A 156 5.63 7.07 -4.42
CA PRO A 156 5.91 5.77 -3.79
C PRO A 156 5.43 4.59 -4.64
N ASN A 157 4.46 4.82 -5.54
CA ASN A 157 3.91 3.87 -6.49
C ASN A 157 3.29 4.64 -7.67
N PRO A 158 3.19 4.05 -8.87
CA PRO A 158 2.47 4.69 -9.97
C PRO A 158 1.00 4.91 -9.58
N TYR A 159 0.35 5.90 -10.17
CA TYR A 159 -1.10 6.12 -10.02
C TYR A 159 -1.89 5.83 -11.31
N TRP A 160 -1.21 5.26 -12.31
CA TRP A 160 -1.78 4.89 -13.60
C TRP A 160 -1.63 3.39 -13.87
N ASN A 161 -2.44 2.91 -14.81
CA ASN A 161 -2.50 1.53 -15.23
C ASN A 161 -2.04 1.38 -16.68
N GLU A 162 -1.14 0.45 -16.92
CA GLU A 162 -0.78 -0.02 -18.26
C GLU A 162 -1.40 -1.40 -18.48
N LEU A 163 -2.43 -1.50 -19.31
CA LEU A 163 -3.22 -2.73 -19.43
C LEU A 163 -2.45 -3.91 -20.04
N ASN A 164 -1.29 -3.66 -20.65
CA ASN A 164 -0.40 -4.67 -21.22
C ASN A 164 0.90 -4.87 -20.43
N ARG A 165 1.01 -4.35 -19.20
CA ARG A 165 2.22 -4.53 -18.41
C ARG A 165 2.43 -6.00 -18.06
N ASP A 166 3.69 -6.43 -17.98
CA ASP A 166 3.99 -7.70 -17.35
C ASP A 166 3.58 -7.69 -15.88
N HIS A 167 3.19 -8.85 -15.36
CA HIS A 167 2.90 -9.02 -13.95
C HIS A 167 4.19 -8.90 -13.12
N LEU A 168 4.04 -8.58 -11.84
CA LEU A 168 5.15 -8.68 -10.88
C LEU A 168 5.58 -10.15 -10.73
N PRO A 169 6.87 -10.44 -10.46
CA PRO A 169 7.37 -11.80 -10.31
C PRO A 169 7.02 -12.38 -8.93
N ILE A 170 5.73 -12.50 -8.62
CA ILE A 170 5.20 -12.92 -7.32
C ILE A 170 5.72 -14.29 -6.90
N GLN A 171 5.84 -15.25 -7.82
CA GLN A 171 6.33 -16.59 -7.48
C GLN A 171 7.76 -16.56 -6.93
N ALA A 172 8.67 -15.80 -7.56
CA ALA A 172 10.03 -15.62 -7.07
C ALA A 172 10.05 -14.93 -5.69
N MET A 173 9.09 -14.03 -5.43
CA MET A 173 8.95 -13.40 -4.11
C MET A 173 8.54 -14.43 -3.06
N LYS A 174 7.53 -15.28 -3.35
CA LYS A 174 7.04 -16.31 -2.43
C LYS A 174 8.13 -17.29 -2.01
N GLU A 175 8.98 -17.70 -2.95
CA GLU A 175 10.09 -18.63 -2.72
C GLU A 175 11.18 -18.06 -1.81
N ARG A 176 11.37 -16.74 -1.82
CA ARG A 176 12.46 -16.05 -1.12
C ARG A 176 12.03 -15.38 0.18
N SER A 177 10.76 -14.98 0.28
CA SER A 177 10.25 -14.16 1.37
C SER A 177 10.28 -14.92 2.71
N LEU A 178 10.92 -14.31 3.71
CA LEU A 178 10.93 -14.72 5.11
C LEU A 178 9.50 -14.76 5.68
N VAL A 179 8.64 -13.85 5.21
CA VAL A 179 7.24 -13.73 5.64
C VAL A 179 6.40 -14.95 5.24
N THR A 180 6.81 -15.70 4.21
CA THR A 180 6.10 -16.92 3.77
C THR A 180 5.99 -17.96 4.90
N ARG A 181 6.99 -18.01 5.80
CA ARG A 181 7.07 -18.99 6.90
C ARG A 181 6.46 -18.50 8.21
N ILE A 182 5.91 -17.30 8.23
CA ILE A 182 5.36 -16.68 9.43
C ILE A 182 3.86 -16.97 9.48
N GLY A 183 3.42 -17.62 10.57
CA GLY A 183 2.01 -17.93 10.81
C GLY A 183 1.20 -16.72 11.27
N GLY A 184 1.75 -15.95 12.22
CA GLY A 184 1.10 -14.76 12.77
C GLY A 184 1.17 -13.58 11.80
N ARG A 185 0.01 -13.06 11.38
CA ARG A 185 -0.11 -11.92 10.46
C ARG A 185 -1.07 -10.90 11.03
N LEU A 186 -0.68 -9.63 10.99
CA LEU A 186 -1.48 -8.52 11.47
C LEU A 186 -1.41 -7.34 10.48
N THR A 187 -2.50 -7.04 9.80
CA THR A 187 -2.60 -5.85 8.95
C THR A 187 -3.07 -4.67 9.77
N LEU A 188 -2.33 -3.56 9.74
CA LEU A 188 -2.63 -2.34 10.48
C LEU A 188 -2.70 -1.13 9.53
N ASN A 189 -3.86 -0.94 8.89
CA ASN A 189 -4.08 0.14 7.91
C ASN A 189 -4.03 1.57 8.49
N GLY A 190 -3.80 1.72 9.81
CA GLY A 190 -3.53 3.01 10.48
C GLY A 190 -2.18 3.07 11.18
N ALA A 191 -1.25 2.19 10.81
CA ALA A 191 0.11 2.18 11.34
C ALA A 191 1.14 2.41 10.24
N HIS A 192 2.29 2.95 10.64
CA HIS A 192 3.42 3.27 9.78
C HIS A 192 4.71 2.84 10.45
N ILE A 193 5.65 2.28 9.69
CA ILE A 193 6.97 1.91 10.20
C ILE A 193 8.04 2.66 9.42
N THR A 194 8.93 3.33 10.13
CA THR A 194 10.04 4.08 9.51
C THR A 194 11.36 3.83 10.20
N LEU A 195 12.46 4.03 9.48
CA LEU A 195 13.83 4.11 9.98
C LEU A 195 14.36 5.53 9.78
N HIS A 196 14.81 6.16 10.84
CA HIS A 196 15.45 7.47 10.82
C HIS A 196 16.44 7.58 11.98
N ASN A 197 17.69 8.01 11.71
CA ASN A 197 18.76 8.13 12.72
C ASN A 197 18.92 6.88 13.60
N ASP A 198 19.07 5.71 12.98
CA ASP A 198 19.21 4.41 13.66
C ASP A 198 18.07 4.05 14.63
N GLN A 199 16.89 4.63 14.43
CA GLN A 199 15.68 4.31 15.18
C GLN A 199 14.57 3.82 14.24
N ILE A 200 14.10 2.60 14.50
CA ILE A 200 12.88 2.06 13.90
C ILE A 200 11.69 2.56 14.71
N THR A 201 10.75 3.26 14.08
CA THR A 201 9.56 3.81 14.74
C THR A 201 8.28 3.24 14.14
N LEU A 202 7.53 2.47 14.93
CA LEU A 202 6.16 2.05 14.64
C LEU A 202 5.19 3.09 15.18
N GLN A 203 4.64 3.94 14.32
CA GLN A 203 3.55 4.83 14.69
C GLN A 203 2.22 4.11 14.44
N VAL A 204 1.32 4.14 15.41
CA VAL A 204 0.01 3.47 15.35
C VAL A 204 -1.06 4.49 15.70
N SER A 205 -2.06 4.67 14.84
CA SER A 205 -3.19 5.55 15.15
C SER A 205 -3.95 5.06 16.39
N GLN A 206 -4.36 5.98 17.25
CA GLN A 206 -5.25 5.73 18.40
C GLN A 206 -6.59 5.09 17.98
N SER A 207 -7.02 5.29 16.72
CA SER A 207 -8.24 4.68 16.19
C SER A 207 -8.09 3.19 15.86
N VAL A 208 -6.86 2.69 15.73
CA VAL A 208 -6.61 1.27 15.46
C VAL A 208 -7.04 0.44 16.67
N ASN A 209 -7.85 -0.57 16.40
CA ASN A 209 -8.25 -1.57 17.38
C ASN A 209 -7.80 -2.93 16.85
N VAL A 210 -7.01 -3.63 17.65
CA VAL A 210 -6.55 -4.99 17.35
C VAL A 210 -7.18 -5.92 18.36
N GLU A 211 -7.85 -6.96 17.86
CA GLU A 211 -8.32 -8.04 18.71
C GLU A 211 -7.16 -9.00 18.99
N PHE A 212 -6.80 -9.11 20.27
CA PHE A 212 -5.81 -10.06 20.72
C PHE A 212 -6.47 -11.37 21.14
N PRO A 213 -5.84 -12.52 20.86
CA PRO A 213 -6.32 -13.78 21.43
C PRO A 213 -6.35 -13.69 22.96
N PRO A 214 -7.35 -14.28 23.65
CA PRO A 214 -7.46 -14.20 25.11
C PRO A 214 -6.24 -14.75 25.86
N GLN A 215 -5.48 -15.65 25.24
CA GLN A 215 -4.26 -16.23 25.81
C GLN A 215 -3.01 -15.38 25.57
N GLY A 216 -3.15 -14.21 24.94
CA GLY A 216 -2.03 -13.39 24.49
C GLY A 216 -1.39 -13.93 23.21
N ILE A 217 -0.46 -13.16 22.65
CA ILE A 217 0.25 -13.57 21.43
C ILE A 217 1.37 -14.55 21.82
N PRO A 218 1.39 -15.78 21.26
CA PRO A 218 2.40 -16.78 21.58
C PRO A 218 3.83 -16.29 21.30
N THR A 219 4.76 -16.62 22.20
CA THR A 219 6.19 -16.29 22.06
C THR A 219 6.95 -17.27 21.15
N ASP A 220 6.36 -18.43 20.84
CA ASP A 220 6.98 -19.49 20.05
C ASP A 220 6.84 -19.28 18.53
N GLN A 221 6.08 -18.27 18.11
CA GLN A 221 5.89 -17.93 16.70
C GLN A 221 6.14 -16.45 16.46
N PRO A 222 6.89 -16.09 15.41
CA PRO A 222 7.01 -14.70 15.00
C PRO A 222 5.67 -14.17 14.46
N VAL A 223 5.52 -12.85 14.49
CA VAL A 223 4.39 -12.11 13.91
C VAL A 223 4.91 -11.15 12.86
N ALA A 224 4.28 -11.14 11.69
CA ALA A 224 4.46 -10.12 10.66
C ALA A 224 3.34 -9.08 10.79
N ILE A 225 3.73 -7.81 10.87
CA ILE A 225 2.83 -6.67 10.90
C ILE A 225 2.98 -5.91 9.59
N PHE A 226 1.86 -5.65 8.90
CA PHE A 226 1.81 -4.95 7.61
C PHE A 226 1.24 -3.53 7.80
N PRO A 227 2.08 -2.50 7.82
CA PRO A 227 1.66 -1.10 7.93
C PRO A 227 1.29 -0.48 6.57
N GLY A 228 0.70 0.71 6.62
CA GLY A 228 0.51 1.59 5.47
C GLY A 228 1.72 2.49 5.22
N LEU A 229 1.72 3.17 4.06
CA LEU A 229 2.76 4.12 3.68
C LEU A 229 2.81 5.30 4.67
N ASN A 230 4.01 5.68 5.12
CA ASN A 230 4.21 6.93 5.84
C ASN A 230 4.42 8.08 4.85
N GLU A 231 3.51 9.05 4.80
CA GLU A 231 3.63 10.22 3.91
C GLU A 231 4.82 11.14 4.25
N MET A 232 5.31 11.07 5.49
CA MET A 232 6.48 11.84 5.94
C MET A 232 7.81 11.16 5.63
N ALA A 233 7.79 9.90 5.19
CA ALA A 233 8.99 9.22 4.75
C ALA A 233 9.46 9.77 3.40
N ASN A 234 10.77 9.91 3.23
CA ASN A 234 11.39 10.32 1.98
C ASN A 234 12.06 9.12 1.25
N GLY A 235 11.70 7.91 1.66
CA GLY A 235 12.07 6.67 1.00
C GLY A 235 11.12 5.56 1.41
N CYS A 236 11.08 4.48 0.64
CA CYS A 236 10.32 3.29 0.95
C CYS A 236 11.14 2.08 0.52
N LEU A 237 11.42 1.18 1.47
CA LEU A 237 12.06 -0.09 1.18
C LEU A 237 11.20 -0.87 0.17
N THR A 238 11.84 -1.62 -0.71
CA THR A 238 11.14 -2.42 -1.72
C THR A 238 11.79 -3.78 -1.90
N PHE A 239 10.97 -4.79 -2.17
CA PHE A 239 11.47 -6.16 -2.32
C PHE A 239 12.43 -6.27 -3.52
N THR A 240 13.55 -6.96 -3.32
CA THR A 240 14.54 -7.20 -4.38
C THR A 240 14.66 -8.69 -4.71
N PHE A 241 14.89 -8.96 -5.99
CA PHE A 241 15.08 -10.30 -6.55
C PHE A 241 16.52 -10.53 -6.99
N ASP A 242 17.38 -9.51 -6.88
CA ASP A 242 18.74 -9.61 -7.38
C ASP A 242 19.69 -10.03 -6.27
N ASP A 243 20.28 -11.22 -6.43
CA ASP A 243 21.31 -11.74 -5.53
C ASP A 243 22.63 -10.97 -5.68
N GLN A 244 22.78 -10.17 -6.74
CA GLN A 244 23.96 -9.33 -6.97
C GLN A 244 23.90 -8.02 -6.18
N THR A 245 22.71 -7.53 -5.82
CA THR A 245 22.57 -6.40 -4.90
C THR A 245 22.85 -6.89 -3.47
N GLN A 246 24.01 -6.55 -2.93
CA GLN A 246 24.43 -6.91 -1.57
C GLN A 246 23.71 -6.10 -0.48
N GLY A 247 22.38 -5.94 -0.55
CA GLY A 247 21.67 -5.19 0.47
C GLY A 247 20.21 -4.90 0.17
N PRO A 248 19.51 -4.32 1.15
CA PRO A 248 18.16 -3.82 0.97
C PRO A 248 18.13 -2.72 -0.09
N GLU A 249 17.03 -2.62 -0.82
CA GLU A 249 16.79 -1.55 -1.77
C GLU A 249 15.65 -0.65 -1.29
N ALA A 250 15.71 0.63 -1.67
CA ALA A 250 14.65 1.59 -1.44
C ALA A 250 14.36 2.39 -2.73
N ILE A 251 13.12 2.80 -2.89
CA ILE A 251 12.72 3.84 -3.84
C ILE A 251 12.56 5.17 -3.09
N THR A 252 12.91 6.27 -3.74
CA THR A 252 12.84 7.61 -3.16
C THR A 252 12.20 8.59 -4.16
N PRO A 253 11.57 9.68 -3.69
CA PRO A 253 11.16 10.76 -4.57
C PRO A 253 12.39 11.53 -5.08
N PRO A 254 12.25 12.32 -6.17
CA PRO A 254 13.32 13.18 -6.67
C PRO A 254 13.93 14.06 -5.58
N ASN A 255 15.25 14.21 -5.62
CA ASN A 255 16.03 15.04 -4.69
C ASN A 255 15.96 14.61 -3.21
N SER A 256 15.47 13.40 -2.93
CA SER A 256 15.52 12.83 -1.58
C SER A 256 16.92 12.33 -1.23
N ASP A 257 17.29 12.48 0.05
CA ASP A 257 18.51 11.92 0.64
C ASP A 257 18.30 10.52 1.24
N GLY A 258 17.06 10.02 1.25
CA GLY A 258 16.72 8.71 1.82
C GLY A 258 16.97 8.58 3.32
N SER A 259 17.03 9.70 4.07
CA SER A 259 17.30 9.69 5.51
C SER A 259 16.14 9.17 6.37
N HIS A 260 14.90 9.17 5.84
CA HIS A 260 13.69 8.74 6.53
C HIS A 260 12.95 7.69 5.69
N ILE A 261 13.21 6.41 5.95
CA ILE A 261 12.78 5.32 5.06
C ILE A 261 11.60 4.56 5.68
N GLY A 262 10.50 4.43 4.95
CA GLY A 262 9.38 3.56 5.31
C GLY A 262 9.64 2.08 5.01
N GLY A 263 9.14 1.18 5.86
CA GLY A 263 9.17 -0.27 5.60
C GLY A 263 7.80 -0.83 5.23
N CYS A 264 7.78 -1.90 4.42
CA CYS A 264 6.56 -2.59 4.00
C CYS A 264 6.03 -3.59 5.03
N VAL A 265 6.90 -4.01 5.96
CA VAL A 265 6.59 -5.02 6.98
C VAL A 265 7.49 -4.83 8.19
N ILE A 266 7.00 -5.21 9.37
CA ILE A 266 7.87 -5.52 10.50
C ILE A 266 7.60 -6.94 10.98
N VAL A 267 8.66 -7.75 11.04
CA VAL A 267 8.65 -9.09 11.60
C VAL A 267 9.21 -9.02 13.01
N ALA A 268 8.45 -9.48 13.98
CA ALA A 268 8.91 -9.58 15.37
C ALA A 268 8.85 -11.02 15.85
N GLY A 269 9.89 -11.46 16.57
CA GLY A 269 9.93 -12.76 17.24
C GLY A 269 10.52 -12.65 18.65
N ALA A 270 10.17 -13.58 19.52
CA ALA A 270 10.66 -13.64 20.91
C ALA A 270 11.76 -14.71 21.09
N GLY A 271 12.10 -15.00 22.35
CA GLY A 271 12.98 -16.11 22.72
C GLY A 271 14.48 -15.86 22.55
N GLN A 272 14.90 -14.62 22.29
CA GLN A 272 16.33 -14.29 22.27
C GLN A 272 16.85 -13.95 23.67
N ASP A 273 18.14 -14.17 23.89
CA ASP A 273 18.83 -13.72 25.10
C ASP A 273 18.96 -12.19 25.16
N THR A 274 19.06 -11.54 23.99
CA THR A 274 19.23 -10.09 23.85
C THR A 274 18.40 -9.54 22.71
N TYR A 275 18.07 -8.25 22.81
CA TYR A 275 17.42 -7.51 21.75
C TYR A 275 18.34 -7.34 20.53
N SER A 276 17.78 -7.53 19.34
CA SER A 276 18.40 -7.04 18.12
C SER A 276 17.34 -6.60 17.11
N ALA A 277 17.71 -5.63 16.26
CA ALA A 277 16.92 -5.25 15.11
C ALA A 277 17.81 -5.03 13.89
N ARG A 278 17.22 -5.23 12.71
CA ARG A 278 17.89 -5.04 11.41
C ARG A 278 16.89 -4.74 10.31
N ILE A 279 17.36 -4.14 9.24
CA ILE A 279 16.63 -4.17 7.97
C ILE A 279 16.63 -5.61 7.46
N ALA A 280 15.46 -6.08 7.02
CA ALA A 280 15.29 -7.40 6.43
C ALA A 280 14.28 -7.29 5.29
N GLU A 281 14.67 -7.75 4.10
CA GLU A 281 13.88 -7.61 2.87
C GLU A 281 13.57 -6.13 2.59
N ASP A 282 12.28 -5.80 2.53
CA ASP A 282 11.71 -4.49 2.35
C ASP A 282 11.09 -3.93 3.64
N GLY A 283 11.57 -4.42 4.78
CA GLY A 283 11.05 -4.05 6.08
C GLY A 283 12.07 -4.23 7.19
N PHE A 284 11.58 -4.51 8.38
CA PHE A 284 12.40 -4.61 9.57
C PHE A 284 12.17 -5.94 10.28
N ALA A 285 13.23 -6.48 10.86
CA ALA A 285 13.15 -7.63 11.76
C ALA A 285 13.57 -7.20 13.17
N MET A 286 12.74 -7.54 14.16
CA MET A 286 13.02 -7.38 15.58
C MET A 286 13.05 -8.75 16.26
N LEU A 287 14.12 -9.02 16.98
CA LEU A 287 14.26 -10.19 17.80
C LEU A 287 14.31 -9.75 19.26
N LEU A 288 13.33 -10.18 20.03
CA LEU A 288 13.04 -9.71 21.39
C LEU A 288 13.38 -10.80 22.42
N THR A 289 13.68 -10.37 23.64
CA THR A 289 13.57 -11.27 24.80
C THR A 289 12.10 -11.55 25.11
N ASN A 290 11.82 -12.60 25.87
CA ASN A 290 10.44 -12.92 26.27
C ASN A 290 9.78 -11.78 27.08
N ASP A 291 10.55 -11.10 27.93
CA ASP A 291 10.05 -9.97 28.71
C ASP A 291 9.72 -8.76 27.84
N GLN A 292 10.58 -8.45 26.86
CA GLN A 292 10.34 -7.37 25.89
C GLN A 292 9.13 -7.67 25.00
N TRP A 293 8.97 -8.92 24.55
CA TRP A 293 7.81 -9.36 23.80
C TRP A 293 6.51 -9.13 24.57
N ASN A 294 6.45 -9.60 25.81
CA ASN A 294 5.27 -9.46 26.66
C ASN A 294 4.96 -7.98 26.93
N THR A 295 5.98 -7.18 27.23
CA THR A 295 5.82 -5.75 27.50
C THR A 295 5.34 -4.99 26.27
N TRP A 296 5.88 -5.30 25.08
CA TRP A 296 5.49 -4.66 23.83
C TRP A 296 4.02 -4.92 23.49
N TRP A 297 3.57 -6.18 23.59
CA TRP A 297 2.17 -6.51 23.34
C TRP A 297 1.21 -5.95 24.39
N GLN A 298 1.61 -5.91 25.67
CA GLN A 298 0.83 -5.21 26.70
C GLN A 298 0.72 -3.71 26.41
N ALA A 299 1.82 -3.07 26.00
CA ALA A 299 1.80 -1.67 25.61
C ALA A 299 0.88 -1.45 24.40
N PHE A 300 0.93 -2.35 23.41
CA PHE A 300 0.06 -2.28 22.25
C PHE A 300 -1.42 -2.41 22.65
N GLN A 301 -1.77 -3.41 23.47
CA GLN A 301 -3.13 -3.64 23.95
C GLN A 301 -3.66 -2.45 24.76
N ASN A 302 -2.79 -1.80 25.54
CA ASN A 302 -3.14 -0.66 26.37
C ASN A 302 -3.02 0.70 25.65
N LYS A 303 -2.67 0.71 24.36
CA LYS A 303 -2.40 1.93 23.56
C LYS A 303 -1.37 2.86 24.21
N GLN A 304 -0.28 2.26 24.72
CA GLN A 304 0.82 2.94 25.38
C GLN A 304 2.08 2.91 24.52
N ASP A 305 2.85 4.00 24.59
CA ASP A 305 4.17 4.08 23.97
C ASP A 305 5.13 3.04 24.57
N PHE A 306 6.03 2.54 23.74
CA PHE A 306 7.03 1.54 24.12
C PHE A 306 8.36 1.84 23.42
N SER A 307 9.48 1.58 24.09
CA SER A 307 10.80 1.82 23.49
C SER A 307 11.84 0.83 23.99
N ILE A 308 12.70 0.38 23.09
CA ILE A 308 13.88 -0.43 23.39
C ILE A 308 15.11 0.35 22.90
N PRO A 309 15.93 0.92 23.81
CA PRO A 309 17.19 1.53 23.42
C PRO A 309 18.20 0.46 23.00
N SER A 310 19.07 0.79 22.04
CA SER A 310 20.16 -0.05 21.57
C SER A 310 21.30 0.81 21.04
N SER A 311 22.53 0.30 21.08
CA SER A 311 23.70 0.94 20.48
C SER A 311 23.78 0.75 18.95
N SER A 312 23.01 -0.18 18.40
CA SER A 312 22.83 -0.36 16.96
C SER A 312 21.52 0.29 16.51
N LEU A 313 20.49 -0.49 16.21
CA LEU A 313 19.17 0.01 15.87
C LEU A 313 18.27 -0.03 17.11
N SER A 314 17.75 1.13 17.51
CA SER A 314 16.73 1.23 18.56
C SER A 314 15.33 1.03 17.99
N PHE A 315 14.37 0.67 18.85
CA PHE A 315 12.96 0.58 18.47
C PHE A 315 12.09 1.49 19.33
N LYS A 316 11.09 2.09 18.69
CA LYS A 316 10.05 2.87 19.35
C LYS A 316 8.70 2.51 18.75
N MET A 317 7.70 2.28 19.59
CA MET A 317 6.30 2.25 19.20
C MET A 317 5.60 3.45 19.83
N GLN A 318 4.80 4.17 19.04
CA GLN A 318 4.07 5.35 19.50
C GLN A 318 2.62 5.31 19.05
N PHE A 319 1.71 5.65 19.96
CA PHE A 319 0.32 5.86 19.60
C PHE A 319 0.04 7.33 19.30
N VAL A 320 -0.43 7.63 18.08
CA VAL A 320 -0.65 8.99 17.55
C VAL A 320 -2.12 9.27 17.25
#